data_AF-A0A8S2SDC7-F1
#
_entry.id   AF-A0A8S2SDC7-F1
#
_cell.length_a   1.000
_cell.length_b   1.000
_cell.length_c   1.000
_cell.angle_alpha   90.00
_cell.angle_beta   90.00
_cell.angle_gamma   90.00
#
_symmetry.space_group_name_H-M   'P 1'
#
loop_
_entity.id
_entity.type
_entity.pdbx_description
1 polymer ?
#
loop_
_entity_poly.entity_id
_entity_poly.type
_entity_poly.pdbx_seq_one_letter_code
_entity_poly.pdbx_strand_id
1 'polypeptide(L)'
;MRCCNLHNRTSRSEPITKLIAICQKEKSVFDKCQIPININENLIMKLQFDDSCIRDMDQNVNKKSKTYDTFIKTYKKFNADELQGILSTSVRQIKDYVLLCVPCIGCRTSIDSFIKTLINYRHQALEPLIIDEKGSFAMKSCYISYPDYIYTLFYIHASKLNSFIGSISKSKKNRRCNLHSLDKTKFIIDWELVWNSMDSECRNQVTLVKAHSLLDTLENYLYKHRFCAECKLKVLEAYHFLFNSHDNRYRIRKGFSPALYEVSN
;
A
#
# COMPACT_ATOMS: atom_id res chain seq x y z
N MET A 1 -20.66 -22.74 25.75
CA MET A 1 -19.49 -21.91 25.41
C MET A 1 -19.88 -21.03 24.23
N ARG A 2 -20.06 -19.73 24.48
CA ARG A 2 -20.64 -18.77 23.53
C ARG A 2 -19.55 -18.24 22.60
N CYS A 3 -19.74 -18.40 21.30
CA CYS A 3 -18.99 -17.75 20.24
C CYS A 3 -19.13 -16.22 20.39
N CYS A 4 -18.04 -15.52 20.67
CA CYS A 4 -18.02 -14.06 20.62
C CYS A 4 -17.90 -13.59 19.16
N ASN A 5 -19.05 -13.41 18.53
CA ASN A 5 -19.24 -12.52 17.40
C ASN A 5 -18.89 -11.08 17.82
N LEU A 6 -17.66 -10.65 17.57
CA LEU A 6 -17.28 -9.23 17.57
C LEU A 6 -17.17 -8.75 16.11
N HIS A 7 -18.30 -8.79 15.42
CA HIS A 7 -18.54 -7.88 14.31
C HIS A 7 -18.82 -6.50 14.89
N ASN A 8 -17.76 -5.73 15.11
CA ASN A 8 -17.92 -4.27 15.15
C ASN A 8 -18.27 -3.80 13.74
N ARG A 9 -19.58 -3.84 13.44
CA ARG A 9 -20.22 -3.13 12.34
C ARG A 9 -20.19 -1.64 12.64
N THR A 10 -19.01 -1.02 12.50
CA THR A 10 -18.94 0.39 12.10
C THR A 10 -18.95 0.37 10.58
N SER A 11 -19.96 0.99 9.96
CA SER A 11 -20.15 1.16 8.51
C SER A 11 -18.83 1.07 7.74
N ARG A 12 -18.51 -0.11 7.18
CA ARG A 12 -17.35 -0.27 6.32
C ARG A 12 -17.70 0.44 5.01
N SER A 13 -17.37 1.72 4.93
CA SER A 13 -17.02 2.31 3.64
C SER A 13 -15.98 1.39 3.02
N GLU A 14 -16.20 0.94 1.80
CA GLU A 14 -15.22 0.14 1.08
C GLU A 14 -13.85 0.83 1.13
N PRO A 15 -12.76 0.06 1.27
CA PRO A 15 -11.43 0.64 1.36
C PRO A 15 -11.12 1.39 0.05
N ILE A 16 -10.68 2.64 0.17
CA ILE A 16 -10.33 3.53 -0.95
C ILE A 16 -9.21 2.94 -1.83
N THR A 17 -8.50 1.93 -1.31
CA THR A 17 -7.47 1.17 -2.01
C THR A 17 -7.63 -0.33 -1.82
N LYS A 18 -7.33 -1.10 -2.87
CA LYS A 18 -7.33 -2.57 -2.86
C LYS A 18 -5.98 -3.11 -3.32
N LEU A 19 -5.42 -4.08 -2.61
CA LEU A 19 -4.31 -4.89 -3.11
C LEU A 19 -4.83 -5.82 -4.20
N ILE A 20 -4.29 -5.69 -5.40
CA ILE A 20 -4.73 -6.46 -6.56
C ILE A 20 -3.71 -7.52 -6.97
N ALA A 21 -2.42 -7.27 -6.76
CA ALA A 21 -1.38 -8.22 -7.10
C ALA A 21 -0.09 -7.97 -6.31
N ILE A 22 0.71 -9.02 -6.15
CA ILE A 22 2.12 -8.96 -5.80
C ILE A 22 2.86 -9.69 -6.90
N CYS A 23 3.74 -8.98 -7.60
CA CYS A 23 4.42 -9.50 -8.78
C CYS A 23 5.85 -8.97 -8.91
N GLN A 24 6.59 -9.56 -9.83
CA GLN A 24 7.91 -9.06 -10.20
C GLN A 24 7.83 -7.69 -10.88
N LYS A 25 8.79 -6.83 -10.55
CA LYS A 25 8.90 -5.47 -11.08
C LYS A 25 9.10 -5.44 -12.60
N GLU A 26 9.83 -6.39 -13.16
CA GLU A 26 10.13 -6.45 -14.60
C GLU A 26 8.90 -6.80 -15.45
N LYS A 27 7.96 -7.55 -14.88
CA LYS A 27 6.75 -8.04 -15.56
C LYS A 27 5.53 -7.15 -15.30
N SER A 28 5.70 -6.05 -14.57
CA SER A 28 4.55 -5.26 -14.09
C SER A 28 4.07 -4.24 -15.11
N VAL A 29 2.86 -4.43 -15.62
CA VAL A 29 2.06 -3.40 -16.29
C VAL A 29 1.03 -2.83 -15.30
N PHE A 30 0.74 -1.53 -15.38
CA PHE A 30 -0.20 -0.85 -14.49
C PHE A 30 -1.34 -0.26 -15.31
N ASP A 31 -2.57 -0.53 -14.88
CA ASP A 31 -3.76 0.11 -15.43
C ASP A 31 -4.01 1.48 -14.78
N LYS A 32 -5.12 2.11 -15.17
CA LYS A 32 -5.60 3.34 -14.54
C LYS A 32 -5.79 3.18 -13.04
N CYS A 33 -5.47 4.22 -12.29
CA CYS A 33 -5.63 4.24 -10.83
C CYS A 33 -4.83 3.14 -10.10
N GLN A 34 -3.81 2.55 -10.74
CA GLN A 34 -2.90 1.60 -10.10
C GLN A 34 -1.55 2.23 -9.77
N ILE A 35 -0.99 1.84 -8.62
CA ILE A 35 0.35 2.24 -8.18
C ILE A 35 1.19 1.05 -7.72
N PRO A 36 2.51 1.11 -7.91
CA PRO A 36 3.45 0.21 -7.26
C PRO A 36 3.79 0.67 -5.86
N ILE A 37 3.90 -0.29 -4.94
CA ILE A 37 4.69 -0.16 -3.72
C ILE A 37 5.84 -1.15 -3.81
N ASN A 38 7.07 -0.63 -3.81
CA ASN A 38 8.27 -1.47 -3.83
C ASN A 38 8.40 -2.22 -2.49
N ILE A 39 8.46 -3.55 -2.53
CA ILE A 39 8.74 -4.38 -1.34
C ILE A 39 10.26 -4.52 -1.19
N ASN A 40 10.93 -4.85 -2.29
CA ASN A 40 12.38 -5.00 -2.41
C ASN A 40 12.82 -4.67 -3.84
N GLU A 41 14.03 -5.06 -4.23
CA GLU A 41 14.59 -4.79 -5.56
C GLU A 41 13.79 -5.44 -6.70
N ASN A 42 13.17 -6.59 -6.44
CA ASN A 42 12.56 -7.45 -7.46
C ASN A 42 11.02 -7.50 -7.40
N LEU A 43 10.41 -7.24 -6.24
CA LEU A 43 8.98 -7.41 -5.99
C LEU A 43 8.28 -6.08 -5.71
N ILE A 44 7.07 -5.98 -6.26
CA ILE A 44 6.16 -4.86 -6.03
C ILE A 44 4.79 -5.35 -5.58
N MET A 45 4.10 -4.54 -4.79
CA MET A 45 2.66 -4.65 -4.58
C MET A 45 1.96 -3.68 -5.54
N LYS A 46 0.97 -4.16 -6.28
CA LYS A 46 0.07 -3.32 -7.06
C LYS A 46 -1.15 -2.99 -6.22
N LEU A 47 -1.34 -1.70 -5.94
CA LEU A 47 -2.57 -1.19 -5.32
C LEU A 47 -3.43 -0.52 -6.37
N GLN A 48 -4.73 -0.77 -6.32
CA GLN A 48 -5.76 -0.09 -7.11
C GLN A 48 -6.50 0.91 -6.22
N PHE A 49 -6.58 2.17 -6.64
CA PHE A 49 -7.50 3.14 -6.06
C PHE A 49 -8.91 2.95 -6.62
N ASP A 50 -9.91 3.15 -5.76
CA ASP A 50 -11.30 3.22 -6.18
C ASP A 50 -11.56 4.51 -6.96
N ASP A 51 -12.17 4.36 -8.14
CA ASP A 51 -12.55 5.45 -9.05
C ASP A 51 -13.97 6.00 -8.78
N SER A 52 -14.66 5.50 -7.74
CA SER A 52 -15.96 6.03 -7.28
C SER A 52 -15.96 7.54 -7.10
N CYS A 53 -14.84 8.09 -6.60
CA CYS A 53 -14.61 9.52 -6.44
C CYS A 53 -14.88 10.30 -7.73
N ILE A 54 -14.50 9.76 -8.88
CA ILE A 54 -14.67 10.38 -10.21
C ILE A 54 -16.10 10.17 -10.71
N ARG A 55 -16.69 8.99 -10.45
CA ARG A 55 -18.03 8.61 -10.91
C ARG A 55 -19.16 9.37 -10.21
N ASP A 56 -18.96 9.76 -8.96
CA ASP A 56 -19.97 10.45 -8.13
C ASP A 56 -20.01 11.98 -8.34
N MET A 57 -19.17 12.53 -9.22
CA MET A 57 -18.90 13.97 -9.33
C MET A 57 -20.07 14.80 -9.89
N ASP A 58 -20.96 14.22 -10.70
CA ASP A 58 -22.07 14.95 -11.30
C ASP A 58 -23.39 14.83 -10.52
N GLN A 59 -23.53 13.82 -9.66
CA GLN A 59 -24.84 13.43 -9.13
C GLN A 59 -25.33 14.30 -7.95
N ASN A 60 -24.44 15.10 -7.34
CA ASN A 60 -24.72 15.80 -6.07
C ASN A 60 -24.69 17.34 -6.17
N VAL A 61 -24.60 17.91 -7.37
CA VAL A 61 -24.48 19.37 -7.53
C VAL A 61 -25.84 20.05 -7.47
N ASN A 62 -26.09 20.82 -6.40
CA ASN A 62 -27.23 21.74 -6.35
C ASN A 62 -26.97 22.99 -7.21
N LYS A 63 -27.30 22.90 -8.50
CA LYS A 63 -27.14 23.99 -9.48
C LYS A 63 -27.97 25.24 -9.19
N LYS A 64 -28.95 25.16 -8.28
CA LYS A 64 -29.78 26.30 -7.86
C LYS A 64 -29.19 27.07 -6.67
N SER A 65 -28.05 26.64 -6.14
CA SER A 65 -27.44 27.29 -4.97
C SER A 65 -26.70 28.57 -5.35
N LYS A 66 -26.81 29.61 -4.51
CA LYS A 66 -26.08 30.88 -4.69
C LYS A 66 -24.56 30.69 -4.78
N THR A 67 -24.03 29.69 -4.07
CA THR A 67 -22.60 29.32 -4.09
C THR A 67 -22.20 28.81 -5.48
N TYR A 68 -23.00 27.93 -6.08
CA TYR A 68 -22.78 27.44 -7.44
C TYR A 68 -22.85 28.56 -8.47
N ASP A 69 -23.86 29.44 -8.39
CA ASP A 69 -23.96 30.60 -9.30
C ASP A 69 -22.73 31.51 -9.23
N THR A 70 -22.23 31.74 -8.01
CA THR A 70 -21.03 32.57 -7.77
C THR A 70 -19.79 31.90 -8.34
N PHE A 71 -19.66 30.59 -8.16
CA PHE A 71 -18.59 29.80 -8.75
C PHE A 71 -18.61 29.88 -10.28
N ILE A 72 -19.74 29.61 -10.93
CA ILE A 72 -19.87 29.65 -12.40
C ILE A 72 -19.53 31.04 -12.95
N LYS A 73 -20.01 32.11 -12.29
CA LYS A 73 -19.66 33.48 -12.66
C LYS A 73 -18.16 33.75 -12.57
N THR A 74 -17.48 33.13 -11.60
CA THR A 74 -16.03 33.29 -11.41
C THR A 74 -15.25 32.44 -12.41
N TYR A 75 -15.64 31.18 -12.59
CA TYR A 75 -15.06 30.25 -13.55
C TYR A 75 -15.05 30.82 -14.98
N LYS A 76 -16.17 31.43 -15.41
CA LYS A 76 -16.30 32.05 -16.74
C LYS A 76 -15.41 33.28 -16.98
N LYS A 77 -14.75 33.81 -15.94
CA LYS A 77 -13.81 34.94 -16.11
C LYS A 77 -12.46 34.51 -16.64
N PHE A 78 -12.14 33.22 -16.56
CA PHE A 78 -10.86 32.68 -16.94
C PHE A 78 -10.95 31.98 -18.29
N ASN A 79 -9.92 32.12 -19.11
CA ASN A 79 -9.73 31.29 -20.29
C ASN A 79 -9.08 29.94 -19.92
N ALA A 80 -8.93 29.05 -20.91
CA ALA A 80 -8.41 27.70 -20.68
C ALA A 80 -6.98 27.67 -20.11
N ASP A 81 -6.09 28.55 -20.59
CA ASP A 81 -4.70 28.61 -20.15
C ASP A 81 -4.58 29.16 -18.72
N GLU A 82 -5.38 30.18 -18.39
CA GLU A 82 -5.47 30.73 -17.04
C GLU A 82 -5.99 29.68 -16.06
N LEU A 83 -7.04 28.94 -16.43
CA LEU A 83 -7.57 27.85 -15.62
C LEU A 83 -6.54 26.73 -15.44
N GLN A 84 -5.82 26.37 -16.51
CA GLN A 84 -4.76 25.38 -16.43
C GLN A 84 -3.66 25.82 -15.46
N GLY A 85 -3.26 27.09 -15.49
CA GLY A 85 -2.28 27.67 -14.56
C GLY A 85 -2.76 27.62 -13.11
N ILE A 86 -4.01 28.00 -12.84
CA ILE A 86 -4.61 28.00 -11.49
C ILE A 86 -4.76 26.57 -10.95
N LEU A 87 -5.09 25.61 -11.81
CA LEU A 87 -5.28 24.20 -11.47
C LEU A 87 -3.98 23.38 -11.53
N SER A 88 -2.84 24.07 -11.51
CA SER A 88 -1.51 23.47 -11.45
C SER A 88 -0.78 23.87 -10.17
N THR A 89 0.06 22.97 -9.67
CA THR A 89 0.84 23.18 -8.45
C THR A 89 2.15 22.41 -8.51
N SER A 90 3.17 22.89 -7.81
CA SER A 90 4.47 22.22 -7.74
C SER A 90 4.52 21.21 -6.59
N VAL A 91 5.42 20.22 -6.69
CA VAL A 91 5.76 19.33 -5.56
C VAL A 91 6.09 20.13 -4.30
N ARG A 92 6.82 21.24 -4.46
CA ARG A 92 7.24 22.10 -3.34
C ARG A 92 6.03 22.65 -2.59
N GLN A 93 5.07 23.22 -3.31
CA GLN A 93 3.83 23.74 -2.70
C GLN A 93 3.02 22.65 -2.00
N ILE A 94 2.94 21.44 -2.59
CA ILE A 94 2.29 20.30 -1.94
C ILE A 94 3.00 19.93 -0.63
N LYS A 95 4.33 19.84 -0.64
CA LYS A 95 5.11 19.53 0.57
C LYS A 95 4.94 20.59 1.64
N ASP A 96 5.00 21.86 1.27
CA ASP A 96 4.80 22.99 2.17
C ASP A 96 3.40 22.94 2.80
N TYR A 97 2.37 22.62 2.01
CA TYR A 97 1.01 22.44 2.52
C TYR A 97 0.89 21.23 3.48
N VAL A 98 1.46 20.08 3.12
CA VAL A 98 1.48 18.87 3.95
C VAL A 98 2.17 19.12 5.30
N LEU A 99 3.24 19.92 5.32
CA LEU A 99 3.92 20.34 6.55
C LEU A 99 3.02 21.15 7.48
N LEU A 100 2.07 21.92 6.93
CA LEU A 100 1.12 22.73 7.70
C LEU A 100 -0.03 21.89 8.26
N CYS A 101 -0.60 20.98 7.45
CA CYS A 101 -1.85 20.30 7.79
C CYS A 101 -1.68 18.90 8.42
N VAL A 102 -0.58 18.20 8.14
CA VAL A 102 -0.34 16.84 8.67
C VAL A 102 0.66 16.91 9.82
N PRO A 103 0.30 16.69 11.09
CA PRO A 103 1.23 16.83 12.21
C PRO A 103 2.20 15.65 12.37
N CYS A 104 1.87 14.47 11.82
CA CYS A 104 2.65 13.26 11.99
C CYS A 104 3.83 13.20 11.01
N ILE A 105 5.05 13.12 11.53
CA ILE A 105 6.28 13.00 10.73
C ILE A 105 6.25 11.75 9.83
N GLY A 106 5.82 10.60 10.35
CA GLY A 106 5.71 9.36 9.56
C GLY A 106 4.77 9.50 8.36
N CYS A 107 3.62 10.19 8.53
CA CYS A 107 2.71 10.46 7.43
C CYS A 107 3.35 11.40 6.40
N ARG A 108 4.07 12.45 6.83
CA ARG A 108 4.79 13.35 5.91
C ARG A 108 5.82 12.60 5.09
N THR A 109 6.62 11.75 5.73
CA THR A 109 7.61 10.90 5.05
C THR A 109 6.94 9.93 4.08
N SER A 110 5.82 9.31 4.48
CA SER A 110 5.05 8.41 3.61
C SER A 110 4.50 9.13 2.38
N ILE A 111 3.98 10.35 2.55
CA ILE A 111 3.51 11.19 1.44
C ILE A 111 4.67 11.57 0.51
N ASP A 112 5.84 11.94 1.06
CA ASP A 112 7.02 12.26 0.26
C ASP A 112 7.48 11.07 -0.60
N SER A 113 7.57 9.88 0.00
CA SER A 113 7.88 8.63 -0.71
C SER A 113 6.82 8.29 -1.76
N PHE A 114 5.54 8.54 -1.47
CA PHE A 114 4.46 8.34 -2.42
C PHE A 114 4.56 9.30 -3.61
N ILE A 115 4.80 10.59 -3.39
CA ILE A 115 5.00 11.57 -4.46
C ILE A 115 6.20 11.18 -5.35
N LYS A 116 7.32 10.76 -4.75
CA LYS A 116 8.48 10.25 -5.51
C LYS A 116 8.10 9.06 -6.39
N THR A 117 7.30 8.13 -5.86
CA THR A 117 6.80 6.99 -6.61
C THR A 117 5.96 7.46 -7.80
N LEU A 118 5.01 8.36 -7.59
CA LEU A 118 4.18 8.90 -8.65
C LEU A 118 4.98 9.60 -9.77
N ILE A 119 6.00 10.38 -9.40
CA ILE A 119 6.89 11.06 -10.37
C ILE A 119 7.72 10.04 -11.15
N ASN A 120 8.33 9.08 -10.46
CA ASN A 120 9.23 8.10 -11.07
C ASN A 120 8.52 7.22 -12.09
N TYR A 121 7.28 6.82 -11.79
CA TYR A 121 6.55 5.89 -12.64
C TYR A 121 5.62 6.57 -13.64
N ARG A 122 5.38 7.88 -13.54
CA ARG A 122 4.49 8.65 -14.45
C ARG A 122 3.10 8.03 -14.62
N HIS A 123 2.62 7.28 -13.63
CA HIS A 123 1.35 6.56 -13.74
C HIS A 123 0.16 7.53 -13.77
N GLN A 124 -0.88 7.16 -14.51
CA GLN A 124 -2.21 7.80 -14.48
C GLN A 124 -2.99 7.36 -13.22
N ALA A 125 -2.28 7.23 -12.09
CA ALA A 125 -2.82 6.70 -10.86
C ALA A 125 -3.78 7.67 -10.16
N LEU A 126 -3.67 8.96 -10.46
CA LEU A 126 -4.40 10.03 -9.79
C LEU A 126 -5.37 10.77 -10.72
N GLU A 127 -5.91 10.12 -11.77
CA GLU A 127 -6.91 10.74 -12.66
C GLU A 127 -7.97 11.47 -11.79
N PRO A 128 -8.25 12.77 -12.01
CA PRO A 128 -7.95 13.63 -13.18
C PRO A 128 -6.57 14.34 -13.16
N LEU A 129 -5.75 14.15 -12.14
CA LEU A 129 -4.45 14.80 -11.98
C LEU A 129 -3.38 14.10 -12.84
N ILE A 130 -2.58 14.91 -13.51
CA ILE A 130 -1.40 14.52 -14.26
C ILE A 130 -0.15 15.10 -13.61
N ILE A 131 0.98 14.43 -13.79
CA ILE A 131 2.27 14.84 -13.24
C ILE A 131 3.22 15.06 -14.41
N ASP A 132 3.63 16.32 -14.61
CA ASP A 132 4.54 16.71 -15.67
C ASP A 132 5.98 16.26 -15.39
N GLU A 133 6.85 16.32 -16.41
CA GLU A 133 8.23 15.88 -16.29
C GLU A 133 9.04 16.58 -15.18
N LYS A 134 8.66 17.83 -14.88
CA LYS A 134 9.27 18.71 -13.88
C LYS A 134 8.73 18.44 -12.46
N GLY A 135 7.78 17.51 -12.32
CA GLY A 135 7.12 17.14 -11.07
C GLY A 135 5.94 18.03 -10.69
N SER A 136 5.50 18.94 -11.55
CA SER A 136 4.28 19.72 -11.29
C SER A 136 3.06 18.84 -11.47
N PHE A 137 2.10 19.00 -10.56
CA PHE A 137 0.79 18.38 -10.62
C PHE A 137 -0.16 19.35 -11.31
N ALA A 138 -0.93 18.85 -12.28
CA ALA A 138 -1.90 19.66 -13.00
C ALA A 138 -3.18 18.87 -13.21
N MET A 139 -4.31 19.56 -13.33
CA MET A 139 -5.53 18.91 -13.79
C MET A 139 -5.46 18.66 -15.30
N LYS A 140 -5.89 17.49 -15.76
CA LYS A 140 -5.96 17.17 -17.19
C LYS A 140 -7.02 18.05 -17.87
N SER A 141 -6.65 18.65 -19.00
CA SER A 141 -7.44 19.68 -19.70
C SER A 141 -8.88 19.28 -20.02
N CYS A 142 -9.12 18.01 -20.36
CA CYS A 142 -10.46 17.52 -20.64
C CYS A 142 -11.42 17.66 -19.44
N TYR A 143 -10.92 17.62 -18.20
CA TYR A 143 -11.74 17.83 -17.01
C TYR A 143 -11.95 19.30 -16.69
N ILE A 144 -11.01 20.16 -17.11
CA ILE A 144 -11.08 21.60 -16.83
C ILE A 144 -12.30 22.21 -17.51
N SER A 145 -12.62 21.77 -18.73
CA SER A 145 -13.75 22.27 -19.51
C SER A 145 -15.13 22.03 -18.88
N TYR A 146 -15.22 21.18 -17.84
CA TYR A 146 -16.48 20.86 -17.16
C TYR A 146 -16.55 21.57 -15.81
N PRO A 147 -17.21 22.74 -15.71
CA PRO A 147 -17.26 23.51 -14.46
C PRO A 147 -17.94 22.76 -13.31
N ASP A 148 -18.93 21.91 -13.62
CA ASP A 148 -19.59 21.06 -12.62
C ASP A 148 -18.60 20.14 -11.91
N TYR A 149 -17.65 19.59 -12.66
CA TYR A 149 -16.61 18.72 -12.15
C TYR A 149 -15.68 19.46 -11.16
N ILE A 150 -15.19 20.64 -11.57
CA ILE A 150 -14.33 21.47 -10.71
C ILE A 150 -15.09 21.91 -9.45
N TYR A 151 -16.36 22.28 -9.59
CA TYR A 151 -17.20 22.65 -8.45
C TYR A 151 -17.30 21.50 -7.45
N THR A 152 -17.61 20.30 -7.91
CA THR A 152 -17.73 19.12 -7.04
C THR A 152 -16.41 18.80 -6.34
N LEU A 153 -15.29 18.87 -7.06
CA LEU A 153 -13.97 18.63 -6.47
C LEU A 153 -13.68 19.60 -5.31
N PHE A 154 -13.89 20.91 -5.52
CA PHE A 154 -13.52 21.94 -4.54
C PHE A 154 -14.55 22.19 -3.44
N TYR A 155 -15.84 22.07 -3.72
CA TYR A 155 -16.88 22.42 -2.75
C TYR A 155 -17.49 21.20 -2.04
N ILE A 156 -17.52 20.03 -2.70
CA ILE A 156 -18.11 18.82 -2.13
C ILE A 156 -17.00 17.90 -1.59
N HIS A 157 -16.04 17.52 -2.43
CA HIS A 157 -15.01 16.56 -2.02
C HIS A 157 -13.96 17.17 -1.09
N ALA A 158 -13.50 18.40 -1.32
CA ALA A 158 -12.52 19.03 -0.43
C ALA A 158 -13.03 19.12 1.03
N SER A 159 -14.33 19.38 1.23
CA SER A 159 -14.94 19.38 2.56
C SER A 159 -14.89 18.00 3.21
N LYS A 160 -15.27 16.94 2.48
CA LYS A 160 -15.18 15.54 2.94
C LYS A 160 -13.75 15.14 3.28
N LEU A 161 -12.77 15.49 2.42
CA LEU A 161 -11.36 15.20 2.63
C LEU A 161 -10.79 15.94 3.84
N ASN A 162 -11.14 17.21 4.02
CA ASN A 162 -10.72 17.98 5.20
C ASN A 162 -11.29 17.39 6.50
N SER A 163 -12.55 16.96 6.48
CA SER A 163 -13.17 16.24 7.60
C SER A 163 -12.42 14.93 7.91
N PHE A 164 -12.09 14.15 6.87
CA PHE A 164 -11.32 12.93 7.00
C PHE A 164 -9.93 13.18 7.60
N ILE A 165 -9.17 14.16 7.09
CA ILE A 165 -7.85 14.54 7.64
C ILE A 165 -7.97 14.95 9.12
N GLY A 166 -9.02 15.69 9.46
CA GLY A 166 -9.33 16.07 10.85
C GLY A 166 -9.62 14.87 11.77
N SER A 167 -10.23 13.82 11.22
CA SER A 167 -10.58 12.59 11.95
C SER A 167 -9.41 11.64 12.21
N ILE A 168 -8.27 11.82 11.52
CA ILE A 168 -7.08 10.99 11.73
C ILE A 168 -6.63 11.18 13.18
N SER A 169 -6.74 10.11 13.98
CA SER A 169 -6.48 10.13 15.41
C SER A 169 -5.07 10.61 15.70
N LYS A 170 -4.98 11.69 16.48
CA LYS A 170 -3.71 12.26 16.96
C LYS A 170 -3.49 11.71 18.35
N SER A 171 -2.40 10.99 18.60
CA SER A 171 -2.07 10.63 19.98
C SER A 171 -1.85 11.92 20.78
N LYS A 172 -2.50 12.04 21.94
CA LYS A 172 -2.40 13.24 22.80
C LYS A 172 -0.99 13.44 23.35
N LYS A 173 -0.19 12.37 23.45
CA LYS A 173 1.19 12.41 23.97
C LYS A 173 2.24 12.62 22.88
N ASN A 174 2.01 12.08 21.69
CA ASN A 174 2.93 12.17 20.56
C ASN A 174 2.13 12.60 19.34
N ARG A 175 2.54 13.67 18.64
CA ARG A 175 1.92 14.13 17.38
C ARG A 175 1.89 13.09 16.23
N ARG A 176 2.17 11.82 16.52
CA ARG A 176 2.09 10.65 15.65
C ARG A 176 0.65 10.13 15.59
N CYS A 177 0.24 9.66 14.41
CA CYS A 177 -1.04 8.99 14.23
C CYS A 177 -0.97 7.53 14.71
N ASN A 178 -2.11 6.82 14.79
CA ASN A 178 -2.12 5.41 15.20
C ASN A 178 -1.28 4.50 14.30
N LEU A 179 -1.18 4.80 13.00
CA LEU A 179 -0.37 4.01 12.05
C LEU A 179 1.14 4.17 12.24
N HIS A 180 1.55 5.31 12.81
CA HIS A 180 2.97 5.63 13.05
C HIS A 180 3.28 5.75 14.55
N SER A 181 2.34 5.40 15.43
CA SER A 181 2.59 5.24 16.85
C SER A 181 3.25 3.89 17.06
N LEU A 182 4.25 3.84 17.94
CA LEU A 182 4.87 2.58 18.36
C LEU A 182 3.92 1.74 19.24
N ASP A 183 2.75 2.29 19.61
CA ASP A 183 1.70 1.57 20.31
C ASP A 183 1.19 0.45 19.40
N LYS A 184 1.51 -0.78 19.81
CA LYS A 184 1.29 -2.06 19.13
C LYS A 184 -0.17 -2.23 18.69
N THR A 185 -0.53 -1.63 17.57
CA THR A 185 -1.62 -2.15 16.76
C THR A 185 -1.09 -3.44 16.16
N LYS A 186 -1.58 -4.56 16.70
CA LYS A 186 -1.49 -5.85 16.02
C LYS A 186 -2.30 -5.69 14.75
N PHE A 187 -1.66 -5.22 13.68
CA PHE A 187 -2.25 -5.32 12.36
C PHE A 187 -2.40 -6.82 12.12
N ILE A 188 -3.64 -7.29 12.18
CA ILE A 188 -3.99 -8.60 11.68
C ILE A 188 -3.86 -8.45 10.17
N ILE A 189 -2.64 -8.68 9.68
CA ILE A 189 -2.38 -8.82 8.26
C ILE A 189 -3.22 -10.02 7.83
N ASP A 190 -4.13 -9.77 6.89
CA ASP A 190 -4.85 -10.84 6.22
C ASP A 190 -3.86 -11.55 5.28
N TRP A 191 -3.10 -12.48 5.87
CA TRP A 191 -2.04 -13.20 5.17
C TRP A 191 -2.61 -14.00 4.00
N GLU A 192 -3.87 -14.45 4.10
CA GLU A 192 -4.58 -15.16 3.06
C GLU A 192 -4.85 -14.23 1.86
N LEU A 193 -5.33 -13.01 2.10
CA LEU A 193 -5.47 -12.00 1.04
C LEU A 193 -4.14 -11.70 0.34
N VAL A 194 -3.07 -11.54 1.12
CA VAL A 194 -1.72 -11.28 0.59
C VAL A 194 -1.22 -12.45 -0.25
N TRP A 195 -1.36 -13.67 0.27
CA TRP A 195 -0.98 -14.91 -0.41
C TRP A 195 -1.76 -15.10 -1.72
N ASN A 196 -3.07 -14.90 -1.67
CA ASN A 196 -3.96 -15.02 -2.83
C ASN A 196 -3.67 -13.96 -3.90
N SER A 197 -3.12 -12.81 -3.51
CA SER A 197 -2.71 -11.75 -4.44
C SER A 197 -1.35 -12.01 -5.12
N MET A 198 -0.54 -12.96 -4.62
CA MET A 198 0.73 -13.32 -5.24
C MET A 198 0.53 -14.25 -6.44
N ASP A 199 1.28 -14.00 -7.52
CA ASP A 199 1.44 -14.99 -8.60
C ASP A 199 2.28 -16.20 -8.13
N SER A 200 2.29 -17.28 -8.91
CA SER A 200 2.97 -18.53 -8.55
C SER A 200 4.48 -18.35 -8.35
N GLU A 201 5.10 -17.48 -9.14
CA GLU A 201 6.54 -17.22 -9.06
C GLU A 201 6.89 -16.47 -7.77
N CYS A 202 6.08 -15.48 -7.39
CA CYS A 202 6.20 -14.76 -6.13
C CYS A 202 5.97 -15.69 -4.95
N ARG A 203 4.95 -16.57 -5.00
CA ARG A 203 4.73 -17.58 -3.95
C ARG A 203 5.95 -18.47 -3.78
N ASN A 204 6.48 -18.99 -4.88
CA ASN A 204 7.69 -19.82 -4.85
C ASN A 204 8.87 -19.07 -4.22
N GLN A 205 9.07 -17.80 -4.58
CA GLN A 205 10.14 -16.97 -4.02
C GLN A 205 9.98 -16.72 -2.51
N VAL A 206 8.78 -16.43 -2.02
CA VAL A 206 8.57 -16.17 -0.59
C VAL A 206 8.60 -17.45 0.27
N THR A 207 8.30 -18.61 -0.34
CA THR A 207 8.46 -19.92 0.32
C THR A 207 9.89 -20.47 0.25
N LEU A 208 10.76 -19.88 -0.58
CA LEU A 208 12.14 -20.31 -0.73
C LEU A 208 12.98 -19.88 0.47
N VAL A 209 13.36 -20.88 1.29
CA VAL A 209 14.31 -20.69 2.38
C VAL A 209 15.70 -21.05 1.88
N LYS A 210 16.62 -20.08 1.84
CA LYS A 210 18.02 -20.32 1.47
C LYS A 210 18.68 -21.22 2.52
N ALA A 211 19.23 -22.35 2.08
CA ALA A 211 19.84 -23.36 2.97
C ALA A 211 20.88 -22.74 3.91
N HIS A 212 21.84 -21.99 3.37
CA HIS A 212 22.90 -21.37 4.16
C HIS A 212 22.35 -20.37 5.20
N SER A 213 21.39 -19.53 4.82
CA SER A 213 20.75 -18.58 5.74
C SER A 213 19.96 -19.28 6.85
N LEU A 214 19.34 -20.43 6.56
CA LEU A 214 18.69 -21.25 7.57
C LEU A 214 19.72 -21.84 8.55
N LEU A 215 20.84 -22.36 8.05
CA LEU A 215 21.92 -22.88 8.88
C LEU A 215 22.47 -21.81 9.81
N ASP A 216 22.82 -20.64 9.27
CA ASP A 216 23.34 -19.52 10.05
C ASP A 216 22.35 -19.10 11.15
N THR A 217 21.07 -19.02 10.81
CA THR A 217 20.00 -18.66 11.76
C THR A 217 19.90 -19.70 12.87
N LEU A 218 19.98 -20.98 12.52
CA LEU A 218 19.87 -22.11 13.43
C LEU A 218 21.09 -22.19 14.37
N GLU A 219 22.31 -22.06 13.84
CA GLU A 219 23.54 -22.02 14.64
C GLU A 219 23.53 -20.85 15.63
N ASN A 220 23.16 -19.65 15.16
CA ASN A 220 23.04 -18.47 16.00
C ASN A 220 21.99 -18.65 17.11
N TYR A 221 20.85 -19.25 16.80
CA TYR A 221 19.81 -19.55 17.78
C TYR A 221 20.31 -20.55 18.84
N LEU A 222 20.90 -21.67 18.40
CA LEU A 222 21.45 -22.70 19.26
C LEU A 222 22.56 -22.17 20.18
N TYR A 223 23.40 -21.26 19.68
CA TYR A 223 24.43 -20.58 20.46
C TYR A 223 23.81 -19.66 21.51
N LYS A 224 22.90 -18.77 21.09
CA LYS A 224 22.25 -17.76 21.95
C LYS A 224 21.47 -18.39 23.11
N HIS A 225 20.84 -19.53 22.88
CA HIS A 225 19.97 -20.20 23.84
C HIS A 225 20.65 -21.31 24.66
N ARG A 226 21.99 -21.43 24.59
CA ARG A 226 22.81 -22.33 25.44
C ARG A 226 22.34 -23.80 25.46
N PHE A 227 21.92 -24.34 24.33
CA PHE A 227 21.64 -25.77 24.20
C PHE A 227 22.88 -26.61 24.57
N CYS A 228 22.69 -27.79 25.15
CA CYS A 228 23.79 -28.73 25.38
C CYS A 228 24.34 -29.29 24.06
N ALA A 229 25.55 -29.84 24.07
CA ALA A 229 26.22 -30.34 22.86
C ALA A 229 25.38 -31.40 22.13
N GLU A 230 24.77 -32.34 22.84
CA GLU A 230 23.93 -33.38 22.25
C GLU A 230 22.67 -32.82 21.56
N CYS A 231 21.99 -31.84 22.18
CA CYS A 231 20.82 -31.21 21.57
C CYS A 231 21.20 -30.40 20.33
N LYS A 232 22.34 -29.70 20.35
CA LYS A 232 22.86 -28.98 19.18
C LYS A 232 23.14 -29.93 18.03
N LEU A 233 23.82 -31.03 18.30
CA LEU A 233 24.12 -32.07 17.30
C LEU A 233 22.84 -32.63 16.67
N LYS A 234 21.83 -32.98 17.48
CA LYS A 234 20.56 -33.50 16.94
C LYS A 234 19.85 -32.50 16.01
N VAL A 235 19.86 -31.21 16.35
CA VAL A 235 19.23 -30.18 15.53
C VAL A 235 20.00 -29.94 14.23
N LEU A 236 21.34 -29.92 14.27
CA LEU A 236 22.18 -29.80 13.08
C LEU A 236 22.09 -31.03 12.18
N GLU A 237 22.03 -32.23 12.76
CA GLU A 237 21.76 -33.46 12.00
C GLU A 237 20.41 -33.43 11.30
N ALA A 238 19.36 -32.92 11.95
CA ALA A 238 18.06 -32.73 11.33
C ALA A 238 18.10 -31.73 10.17
N TYR A 239 18.88 -30.64 10.31
CA TYR A 239 19.14 -29.72 9.20
C TYR A 239 19.81 -30.46 8.03
N HIS A 240 20.93 -31.15 8.25
CA HIS A 240 21.63 -31.88 7.19
C HIS A 240 20.75 -32.93 6.52
N PHE A 241 19.89 -33.57 7.29
CA PHE A 241 18.93 -34.53 6.80
C PHE A 241 17.87 -33.91 5.87
N LEU A 242 17.38 -32.70 6.15
CA LEU A 242 16.44 -31.99 5.28
C LEU A 242 17.03 -31.68 3.90
N PHE A 243 18.33 -31.41 3.81
CA PHE A 243 19.00 -31.06 2.55
C PHE A 243 19.68 -32.24 1.85
N ASN A 244 20.03 -33.30 2.59
CA ASN A 244 20.69 -34.51 2.09
C ASN A 244 19.80 -35.75 2.21
N SER A 245 18.47 -35.61 2.10
CA SER A 245 17.48 -36.70 2.24
C SER A 245 17.66 -37.86 1.25
N HIS A 246 18.44 -37.64 0.18
CA HIS A 246 18.83 -38.65 -0.81
C HIS A 246 20.10 -39.43 -0.44
N ASP A 247 20.85 -39.03 0.59
CA ASP A 247 22.02 -39.79 1.06
C ASP A 247 21.53 -41.03 1.84
N ASN A 248 21.91 -42.21 1.31
CA ASN A 248 21.51 -43.53 1.82
C ASN A 248 21.81 -43.72 3.31
N ARG A 249 22.78 -42.98 3.87
CA ARG A 249 23.12 -43.04 5.30
C ARG A 249 21.98 -42.61 6.22
N TYR A 250 21.07 -41.77 5.74
CA TYR A 250 19.94 -41.29 6.55
C TYR A 250 18.66 -42.11 6.38
N ARG A 251 18.52 -42.83 5.26
CA ARG A 251 17.36 -43.70 4.97
C ARG A 251 17.26 -44.93 5.87
N ILE A 252 18.35 -45.28 6.55
CA ILE A 252 18.47 -46.46 7.42
C ILE A 252 18.12 -46.13 8.89
N ARG A 253 17.90 -44.85 9.24
CA ARG A 253 17.55 -44.45 10.61
C ARG A 253 16.14 -44.92 10.99
N LYS A 254 16.01 -45.47 12.20
CA LYS A 254 14.73 -45.88 12.79
C LYS A 254 13.77 -44.68 12.88
N GLY A 255 12.60 -44.78 12.26
CA GLY A 255 11.61 -43.71 12.19
C GLY A 255 11.70 -42.81 10.95
N PHE A 256 12.63 -43.09 10.02
CA PHE A 256 12.66 -42.46 8.71
C PHE A 256 11.40 -42.86 7.91
N SER A 257 10.63 -41.87 7.44
CA SER A 257 9.48 -42.07 6.54
C SER A 257 9.78 -41.40 5.20
N PRO A 258 10.09 -42.18 4.13
CA PRO A 258 10.35 -41.64 2.79
C PRO A 258 9.20 -40.77 2.27
N ALA A 259 7.95 -41.14 2.59
CA ALA A 259 6.73 -40.47 2.14
C ALA A 259 6.60 -39.00 2.59
N LEU A 260 7.34 -38.57 3.63
CA LEU A 260 7.36 -37.15 4.06
C LEU A 260 8.27 -36.27 3.19
N TYR A 261 9.10 -36.88 2.36
CA TYR A 261 10.11 -36.20 1.53
C TYR A 261 9.92 -36.46 0.03
N GLU A 262 8.94 -37.30 -0.33
CA GLU A 262 8.48 -37.45 -1.71
C GLU A 262 7.58 -36.26 -2.05
N VAL A 263 8.03 -35.44 -3.00
CA VAL A 263 7.23 -34.33 -3.51
C VAL A 263 6.09 -34.93 -4.32
N SER A 264 4.84 -34.72 -3.91
CA SER A 264 3.67 -35.04 -4.72
C SER A 264 3.81 -34.29 -6.05
N ASN A 265 4.00 -35.03 -7.15
CA ASN A 265 3.97 -34.49 -8.51
C ASN A 265 2.62 -33.86 -8.84
#